data_AF-A0A917LHF4-F1
#
_entry.id   AF-A0A917LHF4-F1
#
_cell.length_a   1.000
_cell.length_b   1.000
_cell.length_c   1.000
_cell.angle_alpha   90.00
_cell.angle_beta   90.00
_cell.angle_gamma   90.00
#
_symmetry.space_group_name_H-M   'P 1'
#
loop_
_entity.id
_entity.type
_entity.pdbx_description
1 polymer ?
#
loop_
_entity_poly.entity_id
_entity_poly.type
_entity_poly.pdbx_seq_one_letter_code
_entity_poly.pdbx_strand_id
1 'polypeptide(L)'
;MVGEVAIQLVASLRSLMPVKAICIHLGISRFTYYRWKKASIDAKSHQAIERRIGELCHAYKFRYGYRKITALLRQEIAINHKVVQRITQNRVGNIV
;
A
#
# COMPACT_ATOMS: atom_id res chain seq x y z
N MET A 1 3.18 -13.40 6.63
CA MET A 1 4.19 -13.38 7.71
C MET A 1 5.61 -13.65 7.20
N VAL A 2 5.92 -14.77 6.55
CA VAL A 2 7.31 -15.10 6.11
C VAL A 2 7.96 -14.03 5.21
N GLY A 3 7.22 -13.49 4.24
CA GLY A 3 7.77 -12.51 3.31
C GLY A 3 8.12 -11.15 3.93
N GLU A 4 7.35 -10.70 4.92
CA GLU A 4 7.62 -9.43 5.62
C GLU A 4 8.88 -9.51 6.48
N VAL A 5 9.02 -10.60 7.23
CA VAL A 5 10.22 -10.87 8.04
C VAL A 5 11.46 -10.94 7.14
N ALA A 6 11.37 -11.62 6.00
CA ALA A 6 12.46 -11.67 5.03
C ALA A 6 12.82 -10.28 4.46
N ILE A 7 11.83 -9.43 4.17
CA ILE A 7 12.08 -8.06 3.71
C ILE A 7 12.82 -7.24 4.78
N GLN A 8 12.41 -7.36 6.05
CA GLN A 8 13.03 -6.66 7.17
C GLN A 8 14.47 -7.13 7.42
N LEU A 9 14.70 -8.45 7.44
CA LEU A 9 16.05 -9.03 7.59
C LEU A 9 16.99 -8.62 6.44
N VAL A 10 16.50 -8.63 5.20
CA VAL A 10 17.32 -8.16 4.08
C VAL A 10 17.60 -6.66 4.19
N ALA A 11 16.66 -5.86 4.71
CA ALA A 11 16.88 -4.43 4.91
C ALA A 11 17.96 -4.14 5.96
N SER A 12 18.00 -4.90 7.07
CA SER A 12 19.02 -4.74 8.12
C SER A 12 20.40 -5.26 7.71
N LEU A 13 20.46 -6.36 6.95
CA LEU A 13 21.73 -7.01 6.57
C LEU A 13 22.33 -6.47 5.27
N ARG A 14 21.58 -5.72 4.46
CA ARG A 14 22.04 -5.16 3.17
C ARG A 14 23.29 -4.28 3.29
N SER A 15 23.51 -3.64 4.45
CA SER A 15 24.70 -2.82 4.70
C SER A 15 25.98 -3.66 4.85
N LEU A 16 25.86 -4.93 5.26
CA LEU A 16 26.98 -5.82 5.55
C LEU A 16 27.28 -6.77 4.39
N MET A 17 26.26 -7.14 3.60
CA MET A 17 26.42 -8.12 2.53
C MET A 17 25.41 -7.93 1.38
N PRO A 18 25.72 -8.43 0.18
CA PRO A 18 24.83 -8.32 -0.97
C PRO A 18 23.52 -9.10 -0.75
N VAL A 19 22.41 -8.57 -1.27
CA VAL A 19 21.08 -9.22 -1.25
C VAL A 19 21.13 -10.67 -1.77
N LYS A 20 22.00 -10.97 -2.74
CA LYS A 20 22.21 -12.34 -3.24
C LYS A 20 22.65 -13.29 -2.12
N ALA A 21 23.65 -12.89 -1.34
CA ALA A 21 24.19 -13.70 -0.26
C ALA A 21 23.14 -13.89 0.84
N ILE A 22 22.44 -12.81 1.21
CA ILE A 22 21.37 -12.88 2.22
C ILE A 22 20.28 -13.86 1.77
N CYS A 23 19.83 -13.79 0.52
CA CYS A 23 18.84 -14.72 -0.02
C CYS A 23 19.31 -16.19 0.03
N ILE A 24 20.59 -16.45 -0.26
CA ILE A 24 21.19 -17.79 -0.16
C ILE A 24 21.16 -18.29 1.28
N HIS A 25 21.60 -17.46 2.24
CA HIS A 25 21.57 -17.83 3.67
C HIS A 25 20.15 -18.03 4.21
N LEU A 26 19.18 -17.27 3.72
CA LEU A 26 17.76 -17.40 4.06
C LEU A 26 17.07 -18.58 3.34
N GLY A 27 17.75 -19.28 2.43
CA GLY A 27 17.16 -20.37 1.65
C GLY A 27 16.05 -19.93 0.69
N ILE A 28 16.04 -18.66 0.25
CA ILE A 28 15.01 -18.10 -0.65
C ILE A 28 15.61 -17.69 -1.98
N SER A 29 14.82 -17.81 -3.06
CA SER A 29 15.24 -17.28 -4.36
C SER A 29 15.20 -15.75 -4.36
N ARG A 30 16.13 -15.12 -5.10
CA ARG A 30 16.11 -13.66 -5.34
C ARG A 30 14.79 -13.20 -5.95
N PHE A 31 14.21 -14.01 -6.84
CA PHE A 31 12.93 -13.70 -7.47
C PHE A 31 11.81 -13.61 -6.44
N THR A 32 11.72 -14.59 -5.53
CA THR A 32 10.75 -14.62 -4.42
C THR A 32 10.90 -13.41 -3.52
N TYR A 33 12.14 -13.02 -3.19
CA TYR A 33 12.40 -11.81 -2.40
C TYR A 33 11.86 -10.55 -3.08
N TYR A 34 12.21 -10.30 -4.35
CA TYR A 34 11.76 -9.09 -5.04
C TYR A 34 10.26 -9.07 -5.28
N ARG A 35 9.65 -10.24 -5.51
CA ARG A 35 8.19 -10.43 -5.53
C ARG A 35 7.54 -9.98 -4.23
N TRP A 36 8.04 -10.45 -3.08
CA TRP A 36 7.52 -10.04 -1.78
C TRP A 36 7.73 -8.55 -1.52
N LYS A 37 8.92 -8.03 -1.83
CA LYS A 37 9.24 -6.61 -1.68
C LYS A 37 8.30 -5.72 -2.48
N LYS A 38 8.03 -6.09 -3.74
CA LYS A 38 7.08 -5.38 -4.60
C LYS A 38 5.67 -5.40 -3.98
N ALA A 39 5.18 -6.58 -3.58
CA ALA A 39 3.88 -6.70 -2.94
C ALA A 39 3.76 -5.86 -1.66
N SER A 40 4.83 -5.75 -0.86
CA SER A 40 4.86 -4.89 0.33
C SER A 40 4.78 -3.40 0.00
N ILE A 41 5.49 -2.95 -1.05
CA ILE A 41 5.42 -1.56 -1.51
C ILE A 41 4.01 -1.24 -2.03
N ASP A 42 3.45 -2.13 -2.85
CA ASP A 42 2.12 -1.97 -3.43
C ASP A 42 1.04 -1.90 -2.33
N ALA A 43 1.13 -2.78 -1.32
CA ALA A 43 0.24 -2.78 -0.17
C ALA A 43 0.33 -1.47 0.64
N LYS A 44 1.54 -0.96 0.90
CA LYS A 44 1.73 0.33 1.60
C LYS A 44 1.16 1.50 0.79
N SER A 45 1.34 1.51 -0.52
CA SER A 45 0.77 2.51 -1.42
C SER A 45 -0.76 2.49 -1.37
N HIS A 46 -1.36 1.30 -1.44
CA HIS A 46 -2.81 1.11 -1.27
C HIS A 46 -3.30 1.64 0.08
N GLN A 47 -2.65 1.27 1.18
CA GLN A 47 -3.01 1.75 2.53
C GLN A 47 -2.92 3.28 2.65
N ALA A 48 -1.90 3.91 2.04
CA ALA A 48 -1.76 5.36 2.03
C ALA A 48 -2.92 6.05 1.29
N ILE A 49 -3.31 5.52 0.13
CA ILE A 49 -4.48 6.00 -0.64
C ILE A 49 -5.75 5.86 0.18
N GLU A 50 -5.97 4.70 0.80
CA GLU A 50 -7.14 4.46 1.65
C GLU A 50 -7.20 5.42 2.84
N ARG A 51 -6.07 5.66 3.50
CA ARG A 51 -5.99 6.63 4.60
C ARG A 51 -6.37 8.02 4.11
N ARG A 52 -5.80 8.47 2.99
CA ARG A 52 -6.08 9.79 2.42
C ARG A 52 -7.54 9.98 2.04
N ILE A 53 -8.16 8.96 1.44
CA ILE A 53 -9.61 8.96 1.15
C ILE A 53 -10.42 9.12 2.45
N GLY A 54 -10.02 8.42 3.52
CA GLY A 54 -10.65 8.56 4.84
C GLY A 54 -10.54 9.97 5.41
N GLU A 55 -9.34 10.54 5.40
CA GLU A 55 -9.09 11.91 5.85
C GLU A 55 -9.98 12.92 5.12
N LEU A 56 -10.08 12.81 3.79
CA LEU A 56 -10.96 13.67 2.99
C LEU A 56 -12.44 13.46 3.35
N CYS A 57 -12.90 12.22 3.47
CA CYS A 57 -14.27 11.93 3.88
C CYS A 57 -14.60 12.55 5.25
N HIS A 58 -13.71 12.41 6.24
CA HIS A 58 -13.88 12.99 7.56
C HIS A 58 -13.86 14.53 7.54
N ALA A 59 -12.92 15.13 6.81
CA ALA A 59 -12.80 16.59 6.70
C ALA A 59 -14.09 17.23 6.15
N TYR A 60 -14.76 16.56 5.21
CA TYR A 60 -16.02 17.03 4.63
C TYR A 60 -17.27 16.39 5.25
N LYS A 61 -17.15 15.81 6.46
CA LYS A 61 -18.25 15.21 7.23
C LYS A 61 -19.10 14.22 6.42
N PHE A 62 -18.46 13.42 5.58
CA PHE A 62 -19.09 12.43 4.69
C PHE A 62 -20.15 12.99 3.72
N ARG A 63 -20.28 14.31 3.59
CA ARG A 63 -21.21 14.96 2.66
C ARG A 63 -20.80 14.75 1.20
N TYR A 64 -19.51 14.57 0.97
CA TYR A 64 -18.96 14.40 -0.37
C TYR A 64 -18.93 12.92 -0.75
N GLY A 65 -19.66 12.58 -1.82
CA GLY A 65 -19.59 11.26 -2.43
C GLY A 65 -18.27 11.02 -3.18
N TYR A 66 -18.03 9.77 -3.56
CA TYR A 66 -16.75 9.32 -4.14
C TYR A 66 -16.30 10.13 -5.37
N ARG A 67 -17.23 10.66 -6.18
CA ARG A 67 -16.90 11.49 -7.36
C ARG A 67 -16.18 12.79 -6.95
N LYS A 68 -16.67 13.45 -5.89
CA LYS A 68 -16.10 14.70 -5.41
C LYS A 68 -14.77 14.46 -4.66
N ILE A 69 -14.70 13.36 -3.89
CA ILE A 69 -13.45 12.89 -3.29
C ILE A 69 -12.41 12.56 -4.37
N THR A 70 -12.80 11.92 -5.47
CA THR A 70 -11.89 11.63 -6.60
C THR A 70 -11.33 12.90 -7.21
N ALA A 71 -12.15 13.95 -7.39
CA ALA A 71 -11.70 15.22 -7.95
C ALA A 71 -10.65 15.90 -7.06
N LEU A 72 -10.86 15.89 -5.74
CA LEU A 72 -9.89 16.41 -4.76
C LEU A 72 -8.60 15.59 -4.77
N LEU A 73 -8.72 14.26 -4.72
CA LEU A 73 -7.55 13.37 -4.67
C LEU A 73 -6.70 13.45 -5.95
N ARG A 74 -7.30 13.73 -7.10
CA ARG A 74 -6.59 13.91 -8.38
C ARG A 74 -5.72 15.16 -8.44
N GLN A 75 -5.92 16.14 -7.56
CA GLN A 75 -5.04 17.29 -7.43
C GLN A 75 -3.69 16.91 -6.78
N GLU A 76 -3.68 15.82 -6.02
CA GLU A 76 -2.51 15.35 -5.28
C GLU A 76 -1.87 14.12 -5.95
N ILE A 77 -2.69 13.19 -6.44
CA ILE A 77 -2.25 11.88 -6.93
C ILE A 77 -3.04 11.49 -8.18
N ALA A 78 -2.34 11.07 -9.24
CA ALA A 78 -2.98 10.51 -10.42
C ALA A 78 -3.65 9.15 -10.10
N ILE A 79 -4.97 9.18 -9.84
CA ILE A 79 -5.74 8.00 -9.45
C ILE A 79 -7.00 7.79 -10.31
N ASN A 80 -7.32 6.52 -10.54
CA ASN A 80 -8.53 6.10 -11.21
C ASN A 80 -9.74 6.20 -10.25
N HIS A 81 -10.82 6.83 -10.72
CA HIS A 81 -12.08 6.97 -9.97
C HIS A 81 -12.65 5.62 -9.49
N LYS A 82 -12.42 4.52 -10.21
CA LYS A 82 -12.87 3.17 -9.81
C LYS A 82 -12.21 2.70 -8.51
N VAL A 83 -10.95 3.07 -8.28
CA VAL A 83 -10.23 2.72 -7.04
C VAL A 83 -10.84 3.46 -5.86
N VAL A 84 -11.06 4.77 -6.02
CA VAL A 84 -11.71 5.62 -5.01
C VAL A 84 -13.12 5.12 -4.70
N GLN A 85 -13.89 4.76 -5.73
CA GLN A 85 -15.22 4.21 -5.56
C GLN A 85 -15.22 2.91 -4.74
N ARG A 86 -14.39 1.93 -5.09
CA ARG A 86 -14.28 0.66 -4.36
C ARG A 86 -13.90 0.87 -2.89
N ILE A 87 -12.89 1.71 -2.63
CA ILE A 87 -12.43 2.01 -1.27
C ILE A 87 -13.55 2.70 -0.46
N THR A 88 -14.23 3.68 -1.07
CA THR A 88 -15.33 4.40 -0.41
C THR A 88 -16.50 3.46 -0.11
N GLN A 89 -16.88 2.59 -1.05
CA GLN A 89 -17.97 1.62 -0.86
C GLN A 89 -17.64 0.56 0.20
N ASN A 90 -16.41 0.05 0.19
CA ASN A 90 -15.95 -0.91 1.20
C ASN A 90 -15.91 -0.30 2.63
N ARG A 91 -15.72 1.02 2.75
CA ARG A 91 -15.76 1.73 4.05
C ARG A 91 -17.15 2.18 4.48
N VAL A 92 -17.97 2.72 3.56
CA VAL A 92 -19.31 3.23 3.89
C VAL A 92 -20.26 2.09 4.29
N GLY A 93 -20.08 0.88 3.74
CA GLY A 93 -20.83 -0.31 4.18
C GLY A 93 -20.53 -0.79 5.61
N ASN A 94 -19.52 -0.22 6.30
CA ASN A 94 -19.18 -0.52 7.69
C ASN A 94 -19.49 0.65 8.65
N ILE A 95 -20.11 1.74 8.16
CA ILE A 95 -20.40 2.96 8.94
C ILE A 95 -21.91 3.31 8.91
N VAL A 96 -22.72 2.61 8.10
CA VAL A 96 -24.19 2.69 8.13
C VAL A 96 -24.76 1.43 8.75
#